data_AF-A0A354X2B7-F1
#
_entry.id   AF-A0A354X2B7-F1
#
_cell.length_a   1.000
_cell.length_b   1.000
_cell.length_c   1.000
_cell.angle_alpha   90.00
_cell.angle_beta   90.00
_cell.angle_gamma   90.00
#
_symmetry.space_group_name_H-M   'P 1'
#
loop_
_entity.id
_entity.type
_entity.pdbx_description
1 polymer ?
#
loop_
_entity_poly.entity_id
_entity_poly.type
_entity_poly.pdbx_seq_one_letter_code
_entity_poly.pdbx_strand_id
1 'polypeptide(L)'
;MATLQKIRDKGTLLVIVIGVALLAFVLGDLITSGTTLFNRSRDKAFVVNGEVIATKEYADRVSEWEEFQKMTSGQSSLDENTSSQIREAVYQQMVRERLLEDQAKKLGLTVSKEEINDLVQGENISPLLQQLPFFVDPQTGVFNKAALTEFLSVINTPSTSAQPEQQAMVDQYKSLWLFIEKMIQYQRLEEKYVSLLSSAIMVNDTEAKNYFDLSQQNADITYVAQNYFSIPDSTVKVTDEEVKSFYNKHKKTFVLEAPIVKLSYFTKEIVPSDEDFAEVEAESKKA
;
A
#
# COMPACT_ATOMS: atom_id res chain seq x y z
N MET A 1 15.85 -5.84 -76.44
CA MET A 1 16.46 -6.68 -75.39
C MET A 1 16.96 -5.81 -74.26
N ALA A 2 17.02 -6.35 -73.03
CA ALA A 2 17.83 -5.87 -71.89
C ALA A 2 17.28 -4.80 -70.93
N THR A 3 16.08 -4.99 -70.38
CA THR A 3 15.72 -4.42 -69.05
C THR A 3 15.63 -5.49 -67.96
N LEU A 4 15.07 -6.66 -68.25
CA LEU A 4 14.98 -7.76 -67.27
C LEU A 4 16.36 -8.35 -66.87
N GLN A 5 17.35 -8.30 -67.76
CA GLN A 5 18.68 -8.86 -67.47
C GLN A 5 19.50 -7.97 -66.52
N LYS A 6 19.30 -6.65 -66.55
CA LYS A 6 19.93 -5.67 -65.63
C LYS A 6 19.44 -5.80 -64.17
N ILE A 7 18.24 -6.33 -63.95
CA ILE A 7 17.71 -6.59 -62.60
C ILE A 7 18.33 -7.88 -62.04
N ARG A 8 18.52 -8.89 -62.89
CA ARG A 8 19.13 -10.18 -62.48
C ARG A 8 20.60 -10.03 -62.05
N ASP A 9 21.37 -9.17 -62.71
CA ASP A 9 22.77 -8.90 -62.37
C ASP A 9 22.95 -8.09 -61.07
N LYS A 10 21.87 -7.55 -60.49
CA LYS A 10 21.87 -6.89 -59.17
C LYS A 10 21.26 -7.75 -58.06
N GLY A 11 20.98 -9.04 -58.31
CA GLY A 11 20.40 -9.94 -57.32
C GLY A 11 21.20 -10.00 -56.01
N THR A 12 22.53 -10.04 -56.09
CA THR A 12 23.39 -10.03 -54.89
C THR A 12 23.28 -8.74 -54.08
N LEU A 13 23.19 -7.59 -54.75
CA LEU A 13 22.97 -6.29 -54.09
C LEU A 13 21.60 -6.27 -53.39
N LEU A 14 20.59 -6.82 -54.05
CA LEU A 14 19.21 -6.89 -53.53
C LEU A 14 19.14 -7.77 -52.27
N VAL A 15 19.81 -8.92 -52.28
CA VAL A 15 19.93 -9.82 -51.11
C VAL A 15 20.64 -9.13 -49.94
N ILE A 16 21.71 -8.38 -50.20
CA ILE A 16 22.44 -7.63 -49.16
C ILE A 16 21.55 -6.54 -48.54
N VAL A 17 20.82 -5.79 -49.37
CA VAL A 17 19.92 -4.72 -48.89
C VAL A 17 18.78 -5.30 -48.04
N ILE A 18 18.19 -6.42 -48.46
CA ILE A 18 17.18 -7.12 -47.66
C ILE A 18 17.77 -7.65 -46.34
N GLY A 19 18.97 -8.23 -46.39
CA GLY A 19 19.67 -8.73 -45.20
C GLY A 19 19.95 -7.62 -44.18
N VAL A 20 20.43 -6.46 -44.63
CA VAL A 20 20.67 -5.28 -43.79
C VAL A 20 19.35 -4.73 -43.25
N ALA A 21 18.29 -4.69 -44.06
CA ALA A 21 16.97 -4.21 -43.62
C ALA A 21 16.37 -5.11 -42.53
N LEU A 22 16.49 -6.44 -42.65
CA LEU A 22 16.05 -7.38 -41.62
C LEU A 22 16.89 -7.28 -40.35
N LEU A 23 18.20 -7.10 -40.48
CA LEU A 23 19.11 -6.96 -39.34
C LEU A 23 18.86 -5.62 -38.59
N ALA A 24 18.60 -4.55 -39.33
CA ALA A 24 18.18 -3.26 -38.77
C ALA A 24 16.80 -3.32 -38.10
N PHE A 25 15.86 -4.10 -38.66
CA PHE A 25 14.54 -4.32 -38.06
C PHE A 25 14.64 -5.05 -36.71
N VAL A 26 15.43 -6.14 -36.64
CA VAL A 26 15.61 -6.92 -35.40
C VAL A 26 16.39 -6.14 -34.33
N LEU A 27 17.43 -5.40 -34.72
CA LEU A 27 18.19 -4.56 -33.78
C LEU A 27 17.39 -3.32 -33.33
N GLY A 28 16.57 -2.75 -34.22
CA GLY A 28 15.66 -1.66 -33.89
C GLY A 28 14.67 -2.06 -32.80
N ASP A 29 14.08 -3.27 -32.91
CA ASP A 29 13.12 -3.80 -31.93
C ASP A 29 13.76 -4.15 -30.57
N LEU A 30 15.03 -4.57 -30.57
CA LEU A 30 15.80 -4.83 -29.34
C LEU A 30 16.19 -3.54 -28.60
N ILE A 31 16.52 -2.47 -29.32
CA ILE A 31 16.87 -1.17 -28.73
C ILE A 31 15.62 -0.47 -28.17
N THR A 32 14.49 -0.52 -28.87
CA THR A 32 13.20 0.02 -28.37
C THR A 32 12.70 -0.72 -27.13
N SER A 33 12.88 -2.05 -27.08
CA SER A 33 12.57 -2.89 -25.91
C SER A 33 13.50 -2.63 -24.71
N GLY A 34 14.78 -2.30 -24.95
CA GLY A 34 15.72 -1.92 -23.90
C GLY A 34 15.42 -0.56 -23.27
N THR A 35 14.98 0.42 -24.08
CA THR A 35 14.63 1.76 -23.59
C THR A 35 13.36 1.81 -22.73
N THR A 36 12.38 0.94 -22.97
CA THR A 36 11.15 0.86 -22.15
C THR A 36 11.42 0.22 -20.78
N LEU A 37 12.32 -0.76 -20.70
CA LEU A 37 12.79 -1.33 -19.42
C LEU A 37 13.69 -0.35 -18.65
N PHE A 38 14.58 0.39 -19.33
CA PHE A 38 15.47 1.36 -18.69
C PHE A 38 14.74 2.61 -18.18
N ASN A 39 13.71 3.11 -18.88
CA ASN A 39 12.87 4.20 -18.40
C ASN A 39 11.99 3.79 -17.20
N ARG A 40 11.48 2.55 -17.15
CA ARG A 40 10.77 2.01 -15.98
C ARG A 40 11.66 1.91 -14.73
N SER A 41 12.98 1.77 -14.90
CA SER A 41 13.92 1.78 -13.76
C SER A 41 14.14 3.18 -13.15
N ARG A 42 13.82 4.26 -13.88
CA ARG A 42 13.94 5.65 -13.36
C ARG A 42 12.65 6.15 -12.70
N ASP A 43 11.49 5.66 -13.13
CA ASP A 43 10.18 5.95 -12.52
C ASP A 43 9.80 4.83 -11.54
N LYS A 44 10.39 4.88 -10.35
CA LYS A 44 10.27 3.85 -9.32
C LYS A 44 10.13 4.50 -7.95
N ALA A 45 8.99 4.27 -7.30
CA ALA A 45 8.82 4.59 -5.89
C ALA A 45 9.47 3.51 -5.01
N PHE A 46 9.06 2.25 -5.19
CA PHE A 46 9.55 1.10 -4.42
C PHE A 46 9.34 -0.23 -5.17
N VAL A 47 9.77 -1.35 -4.59
CA VAL A 47 9.64 -2.70 -5.16
C VAL A 47 9.00 -3.63 -4.14
N VAL A 48 8.04 -4.44 -4.57
CA VAL A 48 7.44 -5.50 -3.77
C VAL A 48 7.56 -6.82 -4.54
N ASN A 49 8.20 -7.83 -3.97
CA ASN A 49 8.43 -9.14 -4.62
C ASN A 49 9.03 -9.08 -6.04
N GLY A 50 9.86 -8.07 -6.33
CA GLY A 50 10.46 -7.86 -7.65
C GLY A 50 9.58 -7.10 -8.64
N GLU A 51 8.33 -6.77 -8.29
CA GLU A 51 7.47 -5.87 -9.05
C GLU A 51 7.76 -4.41 -8.67
N VAL A 52 7.98 -3.57 -9.69
CA VAL A 52 8.25 -2.14 -9.51
C VAL A 52 6.94 -1.37 -9.42
N ILE A 53 6.77 -0.61 -8.35
CA ILE A 53 5.70 0.38 -8.21
C ILE A 53 6.21 1.73 -8.73
N ALA A 54 5.53 2.28 -9.73
CA ALA A 54 5.90 3.55 -10.34
C ALA A 54 5.65 4.72 -9.37
N THR A 55 6.40 5.82 -9.51
CA THR A 55 6.22 7.01 -8.67
C THR A 55 4.84 7.61 -8.88
N LYS A 56 4.34 7.62 -10.13
CA LYS A 56 2.98 8.07 -10.43
C LYS A 56 1.92 7.20 -9.75
N GLU A 57 2.06 5.88 -9.77
CA GLU A 57 1.07 4.98 -9.15
C GLU A 57 0.96 5.21 -7.64
N TYR A 58 2.11 5.32 -6.97
CA TYR A 58 2.14 5.64 -5.54
C TYR A 58 1.54 7.03 -5.26
N ALA A 59 1.91 8.05 -6.04
CA ALA A 59 1.37 9.39 -5.88
C ALA A 59 -0.16 9.44 -6.09
N ASP A 60 -0.67 8.76 -7.11
CA ASP A 60 -2.11 8.68 -7.39
C ASP A 60 -2.84 8.02 -6.20
N ARG A 61 -2.31 6.93 -5.63
CA ARG A 61 -2.88 6.29 -4.43
C ARG A 61 -2.83 7.20 -3.20
N VAL A 62 -1.76 7.95 -3.01
CA VAL A 62 -1.67 8.96 -1.93
C VAL A 62 -2.76 10.01 -2.10
N SER A 63 -2.94 10.54 -3.31
CA SER A 63 -3.99 11.52 -3.59
C SER A 63 -5.41 10.97 -3.37
N GLU A 64 -5.67 9.70 -3.74
CA GLU A 64 -6.96 9.04 -3.44
C GLU A 64 -7.24 9.02 -1.92
N TRP A 65 -6.24 8.67 -1.11
CA TRP A 65 -6.36 8.63 0.35
C TRP A 65 -6.46 10.03 0.99
N GLU A 66 -5.72 11.01 0.49
CA GLU A 66 -5.82 12.40 0.95
C GLU A 66 -7.21 12.98 0.67
N GLU A 67 -7.77 12.72 -0.51
CA GLU A 67 -9.12 13.16 -0.86
C GLU A 67 -10.18 12.48 0.02
N PHE A 68 -10.03 11.17 0.23
CA PHE A 68 -10.89 10.43 1.16
C PHE A 68 -10.81 11.00 2.59
N GLN A 69 -9.60 11.32 3.07
CA GLN A 69 -9.40 11.91 4.39
C GLN A 69 -10.07 13.29 4.51
N LYS A 70 -9.90 14.17 3.52
CA LYS A 70 -10.55 15.49 3.48
C LYS A 70 -12.07 15.37 3.51
N MET A 71 -12.61 14.45 2.71
CA MET A 71 -14.06 14.27 2.60
C MET A 71 -14.66 13.68 3.89
N THR A 72 -13.95 12.77 4.56
CA THR A 72 -14.40 12.18 5.82
C THR A 72 -14.23 13.10 7.02
N SER A 73 -13.17 13.93 7.06
CA SER A 73 -12.95 14.89 8.15
C SER A 73 -13.69 16.23 7.96
N GLY A 74 -14.21 16.49 6.76
CA GLY A 74 -14.83 17.77 6.41
C GLY A 74 -13.83 18.91 6.24
N GLN A 75 -12.54 18.61 6.09
CA GLN A 75 -11.47 19.60 5.93
C GLN A 75 -11.18 19.86 4.45
N SER A 76 -10.91 21.12 4.10
CA SER A 76 -10.50 21.51 2.74
C SER A 76 -9.02 21.23 2.45
N SER A 77 -8.19 21.14 3.49
CA SER A 77 -6.75 20.90 3.39
C SER A 77 -6.25 20.03 4.54
N LEU A 78 -5.14 19.33 4.31
CA LEU A 78 -4.46 18.51 5.31
C LEU A 78 -3.16 19.19 5.71
N ASP A 79 -2.78 19.09 6.99
CA ASP A 79 -1.47 19.52 7.45
C ASP A 79 -0.36 18.53 7.02
N GLU A 80 0.89 18.95 7.10
CA GLU A 80 2.04 18.15 6.65
C GLU A 80 2.25 16.86 7.46
N ASN A 81 1.86 16.86 8.75
CA ASN A 81 1.97 15.66 9.59
C ASN A 81 0.96 14.61 9.11
N THR A 82 -0.32 15.00 8.96
CA THR A 82 -1.37 14.13 8.43
C THR A 82 -1.01 13.61 7.03
N SER A 83 -0.53 14.48 6.14
CA SER A 83 -0.11 14.09 4.79
C SER A 83 1.06 13.08 4.81
N SER A 84 2.01 13.26 5.73
CA SER A 84 3.12 12.31 5.92
C SER A 84 2.66 10.95 6.45
N GLN A 85 1.70 10.94 7.38
CA GLN A 85 1.11 9.70 7.89
C GLN A 85 0.35 8.94 6.79
N ILE A 86 -0.41 9.66 5.95
CA ILE A 86 -1.11 9.06 4.80
C ILE A 86 -0.12 8.43 3.84
N ARG A 87 0.98 9.11 3.50
CA ARG A 87 2.03 8.55 2.63
C ARG A 87 2.59 7.24 3.15
N GLU A 88 2.87 7.15 4.45
CA GLU A 88 3.35 5.89 5.06
C GLU A 88 2.26 4.81 5.05
N ALA A 89 1.02 5.16 5.41
CA ALA A 89 -0.10 4.22 5.41
C ALA A 89 -0.35 3.63 4.01
N VAL A 90 -0.31 4.47 2.97
CA VAL A 90 -0.46 4.06 1.57
C VAL A 90 0.69 3.16 1.13
N TYR A 91 1.92 3.48 1.51
CA TYR A 91 3.07 2.62 1.23
C TYR A 91 2.85 1.22 1.83
N GLN A 92 2.54 1.14 3.12
CA GLN A 92 2.32 -0.12 3.81
C GLN A 92 1.14 -0.90 3.24
N GLN A 93 0.06 -0.20 2.88
CA GLN A 93 -1.11 -0.81 2.25
C GLN A 93 -0.76 -1.37 0.88
N MET A 94 -0.10 -0.60 0.01
CA MET A 94 0.30 -1.09 -1.32
C MET A 94 1.22 -2.30 -1.20
N VAL A 95 2.14 -2.32 -0.24
CA VAL A 95 2.97 -3.50 0.03
C VAL A 95 2.09 -4.72 0.37
N ARG A 96 1.14 -4.58 1.32
CA ARG A 96 0.24 -5.68 1.69
C ARG A 96 -0.67 -6.12 0.53
N GLU A 97 -1.23 -5.18 -0.22
CA GLU A 97 -2.03 -5.43 -1.43
C GLU A 97 -1.28 -6.31 -2.41
N ARG A 98 -0.04 -5.95 -2.77
CA ARG A 98 0.77 -6.72 -3.71
C ARG A 98 1.15 -8.11 -3.19
N LEU A 99 1.45 -8.22 -1.89
CA LEU A 99 1.74 -9.52 -1.28
C LEU A 99 0.51 -10.42 -1.29
N LEU A 100 -0.65 -9.89 -0.92
CA LEU A 100 -1.91 -10.63 -0.89
C LEU A 100 -2.34 -11.05 -2.30
N GLU A 101 -2.32 -10.15 -3.28
CA GLU A 101 -2.72 -10.43 -4.66
C GLU A 101 -1.89 -11.57 -5.27
N ASP A 102 -0.57 -11.57 -5.06
CA ASP A 102 0.32 -12.64 -5.55
C ASP A 102 -0.05 -14.01 -4.96
N GLN A 103 -0.29 -14.08 -3.65
CA GLN A 103 -0.65 -15.34 -2.98
C GLN A 103 -2.07 -15.79 -3.30
N ALA A 104 -3.03 -14.85 -3.28
CA ALA A 104 -4.42 -15.11 -3.64
C ALA A 104 -4.55 -15.65 -5.06
N LYS A 105 -3.82 -15.07 -6.03
CA LYS A 105 -3.81 -15.54 -7.42
C LYS A 105 -3.28 -16.97 -7.56
N LYS A 106 -2.23 -17.34 -6.82
CA LYS A 106 -1.70 -18.72 -6.81
C LYS A 106 -2.70 -19.73 -6.26
N LEU A 107 -3.52 -19.31 -5.30
CA LEU A 107 -4.56 -20.12 -4.67
C LEU A 107 -5.90 -20.07 -5.43
N GLY A 108 -6.01 -19.26 -6.49
CA GLY A 108 -7.25 -19.07 -7.23
C GLY A 108 -8.32 -18.28 -6.46
N LEU A 109 -7.94 -17.53 -5.43
CA LEU A 109 -8.85 -16.68 -4.67
C LEU A 109 -9.16 -15.40 -5.45
N THR A 110 -10.44 -15.12 -5.61
CA THR A 110 -10.95 -13.87 -6.19
C THR A 110 -12.20 -13.45 -5.44
N VAL A 111 -12.58 -12.18 -5.54
CA VAL A 111 -13.87 -11.67 -5.05
C VAL A 111 -14.77 -11.46 -6.26
N SER A 112 -15.95 -12.09 -6.27
CA SER A 112 -16.90 -11.96 -7.38
C SER A 112 -17.75 -10.69 -7.24
N LYS A 113 -18.39 -10.27 -8.34
CA LYS A 113 -19.31 -9.13 -8.31
C LYS A 113 -20.51 -9.39 -7.42
N GLU A 114 -20.97 -10.63 -7.38
CA GLU A 114 -22.07 -11.07 -6.52
C GLU A 114 -21.69 -10.96 -5.03
N GLU A 115 -20.45 -11.30 -4.67
CA GLU A 115 -19.94 -11.10 -3.31
C GLU A 115 -19.89 -9.61 -2.95
N ILE A 116 -19.38 -8.76 -3.84
CA ILE A 116 -19.39 -7.31 -3.61
C ILE A 116 -20.82 -6.79 -3.45
N ASN A 117 -21.76 -7.24 -4.29
CA ASN A 117 -23.17 -6.84 -4.17
C ASN A 117 -23.79 -7.28 -2.83
N ASP A 118 -23.49 -8.49 -2.33
CA ASP A 118 -23.96 -8.93 -1.01
C ASP A 118 -23.38 -8.05 0.12
N LEU A 119 -22.09 -7.72 0.01
CA LEU A 119 -21.39 -6.84 0.97
C LEU A 119 -21.89 -5.39 0.96
N VAL A 120 -22.57 -4.95 -0.10
CA VAL A 120 -23.04 -3.56 -0.24
C VAL A 120 -24.55 -3.44 -0.03
N GLN A 121 -25.34 -4.40 -0.51
CA GLN A 121 -26.81 -4.30 -0.52
C GLN A 121 -27.50 -5.49 0.14
N GLY A 122 -26.77 -6.58 0.37
CA GLY A 122 -27.29 -7.85 0.89
C GLY A 122 -27.56 -7.84 2.39
N GLU A 123 -27.55 -9.04 2.95
CA GLU A 123 -27.77 -9.24 4.40
C GLU A 123 -26.47 -9.02 5.19
N ASN A 124 -25.31 -9.33 4.59
CA ASN A 124 -24.00 -9.23 5.23
C ASN A 124 -23.26 -7.97 4.79
N ILE A 125 -23.77 -6.80 5.17
CA ILE A 125 -23.13 -5.53 4.81
C ILE A 125 -21.70 -5.46 5.36
N SER A 126 -20.75 -5.06 4.51
CA SER A 126 -19.33 -4.91 4.86
C SER A 126 -19.16 -4.10 6.14
N PRO A 127 -18.37 -4.59 7.12
CA PRO A 127 -18.04 -3.82 8.32
C PRO A 127 -17.41 -2.46 8.01
N LEU A 128 -16.68 -2.34 6.89
CA LEU A 128 -16.13 -1.07 6.43
C LEU A 128 -17.25 -0.05 6.22
N LEU A 129 -18.30 -0.39 5.47
CA LEU A 129 -19.43 0.49 5.24
C LEU A 129 -20.15 0.88 6.54
N GLN A 130 -20.25 -0.06 7.48
CA GLN A 130 -20.89 0.19 8.78
C GLN A 130 -20.12 1.18 9.66
N GLN A 131 -18.83 1.39 9.38
CA GLN A 131 -17.96 2.30 10.15
C GLN A 131 -17.75 3.65 9.46
N LEU A 132 -18.09 3.78 8.17
CA LEU A 132 -17.87 5.00 7.43
C LEU A 132 -18.81 6.12 7.90
N PRO A 133 -18.29 7.34 8.18
CA PRO A 133 -19.10 8.48 8.62
C PRO A 133 -20.29 8.81 7.69
N PHE A 134 -20.15 8.53 6.39
CA PHE A 134 -21.20 8.76 5.39
C PHE A 134 -22.44 7.87 5.57
N PHE A 135 -22.29 6.72 6.23
CA PHE A 135 -23.32 5.68 6.31
C PHE A 135 -23.73 5.38 7.75
N VAL A 136 -23.36 6.22 8.71
CA VAL A 136 -23.79 6.12 10.11
C VAL A 136 -24.62 7.33 10.49
N ASP A 137 -25.56 7.14 11.40
CA ASP A 137 -26.32 8.23 11.99
C ASP A 137 -25.39 9.10 12.87
N PRO A 138 -25.29 10.42 12.63
CA PRO A 138 -24.36 11.29 13.38
C PRO A 138 -24.64 11.39 14.88
N GLN A 139 -25.86 11.09 15.34
CA GLN A 139 -26.25 11.18 16.74
C GLN A 139 -26.01 9.86 17.49
N THR A 140 -26.24 8.73 16.83
CA THR A 140 -26.16 7.40 17.47
C THR A 140 -24.90 6.62 17.09
N GLY A 141 -24.23 6.99 16.00
CA GLY A 141 -23.09 6.26 15.44
C GLY A 141 -23.47 4.91 14.82
N VAL A 142 -24.76 4.60 14.73
CA VAL A 142 -25.26 3.32 14.21
C VAL A 142 -25.39 3.39 12.69
N PHE A 143 -25.05 2.29 12.02
CA PHE A 143 -25.20 2.15 10.58
C PHE A 143 -26.63 2.47 10.10
N ASN A 144 -26.72 3.33 9.09
CA ASN A 144 -27.94 3.79 8.45
C ASN A 144 -28.03 3.27 7.01
N LYS A 145 -28.79 2.19 6.81
CA LYS A 145 -29.01 1.58 5.50
C LYS A 145 -29.69 2.54 4.50
N ALA A 146 -30.51 3.48 4.98
CA ALA A 146 -31.16 4.45 4.11
C ALA A 146 -30.13 5.44 3.54
N ALA A 147 -29.16 5.90 4.35
CA ALA A 147 -28.08 6.77 3.89
C ALA A 147 -27.21 6.10 2.80
N LEU A 148 -26.88 4.81 2.98
CA LEU A 148 -26.19 4.05 1.94
C LEU A 148 -27.03 3.92 0.66
N THR A 149 -28.33 3.65 0.77
CA THR A 149 -29.22 3.52 -0.38
C THR A 149 -29.35 4.85 -1.15
N GLU A 150 -29.43 5.97 -0.44
CA GLU A 150 -29.47 7.31 -1.01
C GLU A 150 -28.15 7.62 -1.75
N PHE A 151 -27.01 7.35 -1.12
CA PHE A 151 -25.70 7.50 -1.74
C PHE A 151 -25.59 6.70 -3.05
N LEU A 152 -26.02 5.44 -3.03
CA LEU A 152 -26.03 4.58 -4.22
C LEU A 152 -26.98 5.11 -5.30
N SER A 153 -28.10 5.74 -4.94
CA SER A 153 -29.01 6.39 -5.89
C SER A 153 -28.34 7.58 -6.59
N VAL A 154 -27.60 8.41 -5.84
CA VAL A 154 -26.89 9.57 -6.39
C VAL A 154 -25.84 9.16 -7.42
N ILE A 155 -25.00 8.16 -7.12
CA ILE A 155 -23.96 7.71 -8.08
C ILE A 155 -24.53 7.04 -9.33
N ASN A 156 -25.74 6.48 -9.25
CA ASN A 156 -26.44 5.85 -10.36
C ASN A 156 -27.28 6.85 -11.18
N THR A 157 -27.28 8.14 -10.82
CA THR A 157 -28.01 9.17 -11.57
C THR A 157 -27.37 9.37 -12.96
N PRO A 158 -28.15 9.27 -14.07
CA PRO A 158 -27.62 9.44 -15.41
C PRO A 158 -27.06 10.85 -15.64
N SER A 159 -25.87 10.94 -16.21
CA SER A 159 -25.17 12.21 -16.48
C SER A 159 -25.88 13.13 -17.48
N THR A 160 -26.92 12.65 -18.18
CA THR A 160 -27.58 13.37 -19.27
C THR A 160 -28.64 14.39 -18.82
N SER A 161 -28.95 14.45 -17.52
CA SER A 161 -30.04 15.29 -16.97
C SER A 161 -29.59 16.34 -15.95
N ALA A 162 -28.30 16.47 -15.69
CA ALA A 162 -27.76 17.30 -14.60
C ALA A 162 -27.21 18.65 -15.11
N GLN A 163 -27.42 19.72 -14.32
CA GLN A 163 -26.66 20.97 -14.46
C GLN A 163 -25.17 20.71 -14.22
N PRO A 164 -24.24 21.52 -14.79
CA PRO A 164 -22.79 21.29 -14.66
C PRO A 164 -22.29 21.10 -13.22
N GLU A 165 -22.84 21.87 -12.28
CA GLU A 165 -22.52 21.77 -10.85
C GLU A 165 -22.97 20.43 -10.24
N GLN A 166 -24.15 19.96 -10.64
CA GLN A 166 -24.70 18.69 -10.16
C GLN A 166 -23.97 17.49 -10.77
N GLN A 167 -23.46 17.63 -12.00
CA GLN A 167 -22.61 16.62 -12.61
C GLN A 167 -21.28 16.46 -11.87
N ALA A 168 -20.63 17.57 -11.50
CA ALA A 168 -19.38 17.55 -10.74
C ALA A 168 -19.53 16.85 -9.38
N MET A 169 -20.64 17.10 -8.69
CA MET A 169 -20.97 16.41 -7.43
C MET A 169 -21.13 14.89 -7.63
N VAL A 170 -21.87 14.47 -8.66
CA VAL A 170 -22.05 13.04 -8.97
C VAL A 170 -20.71 12.36 -9.28
N ASP A 171 -19.82 13.03 -10.02
CA ASP A 171 -18.52 12.47 -10.37
C ASP A 171 -17.58 12.36 -9.15
N GLN A 172 -17.66 13.29 -8.20
CA GLN A 172 -16.98 13.18 -6.91
C GLN A 172 -17.48 11.96 -6.11
N TYR A 173 -18.80 11.79 -6.00
CA TYR A 173 -19.40 10.65 -5.29
C TYR A 173 -19.04 9.31 -5.96
N LYS A 174 -18.98 9.26 -7.29
CA LYS A 174 -18.53 8.07 -8.04
C LYS A 174 -17.06 7.74 -7.75
N SER A 175 -16.21 8.75 -7.72
CA SER A 175 -14.78 8.55 -7.42
C SER A 175 -14.57 8.04 -6.00
N LEU A 176 -15.29 8.61 -5.04
CA LEU A 176 -15.34 8.10 -3.66
C LEU A 176 -15.85 6.65 -3.62
N TRP A 177 -16.93 6.34 -4.34
CA TRP A 177 -17.49 4.99 -4.37
C TRP A 177 -16.49 3.97 -4.91
N LEU A 178 -15.80 4.28 -6.01
CA LEU A 178 -14.76 3.39 -6.57
C LEU A 178 -13.62 3.13 -5.58
N PHE A 179 -13.25 4.12 -4.79
CA PHE A 179 -12.26 3.97 -3.73
C PHE A 179 -12.78 3.03 -2.62
N ILE A 180 -14.01 3.25 -2.12
CA ILE A 180 -14.65 2.40 -1.11
C ILE A 180 -14.81 0.96 -1.63
N GLU A 181 -15.27 0.78 -2.87
CA GLU A 181 -15.47 -0.53 -3.49
C GLU A 181 -14.15 -1.32 -3.58
N LYS A 182 -13.04 -0.67 -3.97
CA LYS A 182 -11.70 -1.27 -3.94
C LYS A 182 -11.30 -1.71 -2.53
N MET A 183 -11.57 -0.91 -1.51
CA MET A 183 -11.27 -1.26 -0.12
C MET A 183 -12.08 -2.48 0.34
N ILE A 184 -13.39 -2.53 0.03
CA ILE A 184 -14.25 -3.68 0.33
C ILE A 184 -13.71 -4.93 -0.36
N GLN A 185 -13.33 -4.82 -1.64
CA GLN A 185 -12.76 -5.92 -2.39
C GLN A 185 -11.47 -6.44 -1.78
N TYR A 186 -10.54 -5.55 -1.41
CA TYR A 186 -9.29 -5.91 -0.76
C TYR A 186 -9.54 -6.62 0.59
N GLN A 187 -10.37 -6.02 1.46
CA GLN A 187 -10.70 -6.59 2.77
C GLN A 187 -11.34 -7.98 2.62
N ARG A 188 -12.27 -8.13 1.66
CA ARG A 188 -12.90 -9.42 1.39
C ARG A 188 -11.89 -10.47 0.90
N LEU A 189 -10.93 -10.08 0.07
CA LEU A 189 -9.88 -10.99 -0.39
C LEU A 189 -8.98 -11.42 0.77
N GLU A 190 -8.64 -10.48 1.66
CA GLU A 190 -7.83 -10.73 2.86
C GLU A 190 -8.53 -11.70 3.81
N GLU A 191 -9.82 -11.49 4.09
CA GLU A 191 -10.64 -12.40 4.89
C GLU A 191 -10.65 -13.82 4.32
N LYS A 192 -10.85 -13.95 3.00
CA LYS A 192 -10.86 -15.26 2.32
C LYS A 192 -9.51 -15.95 2.46
N TYR A 193 -8.42 -15.21 2.28
CA TYR A 193 -7.06 -15.74 2.41
C TYR A 193 -6.75 -16.19 3.84
N VAL A 194 -7.03 -15.35 4.84
CA VAL A 194 -6.79 -15.66 6.26
C VAL A 194 -7.68 -16.81 6.72
N SER A 195 -8.95 -16.85 6.30
CA SER A 195 -9.86 -17.95 6.61
C SER A 195 -9.39 -19.27 6.02
N LEU A 196 -8.86 -19.27 4.80
CA LEU A 196 -8.30 -20.47 4.19
C LEU A 196 -7.07 -20.96 4.96
N LEU A 197 -6.16 -20.04 5.31
CA LEU A 197 -4.94 -20.36 6.04
C LEU A 197 -5.24 -20.91 7.45
N SER A 198 -6.14 -20.26 8.19
CA SER A 198 -6.53 -20.71 9.52
C SER A 198 -7.25 -22.06 9.46
N SER A 199 -8.06 -22.30 8.43
CA SER A 199 -8.75 -23.59 8.23
C SER A 199 -7.81 -24.72 7.79
N ALA A 200 -6.62 -24.40 7.30
CA ALA A 200 -5.60 -25.39 6.96
C ALA A 200 -4.90 -25.98 8.19
N ILE A 201 -4.98 -25.30 9.34
CA ILE A 201 -4.39 -25.75 10.60
C ILE A 201 -5.49 -26.45 11.41
N MET A 202 -5.48 -27.78 11.42
CA MET A 202 -6.40 -28.58 12.24
C MET A 202 -5.68 -29.14 13.46
N VAL A 203 -6.25 -28.89 14.63
CA VAL A 203 -5.82 -29.51 15.89
C VAL A 203 -6.30 -30.95 15.92
N ASN A 204 -5.41 -31.89 16.20
CA ASN A 204 -5.81 -33.29 16.37
C ASN A 204 -6.20 -33.60 17.82
N ASP A 205 -6.88 -34.73 18.02
CA ASP A 205 -7.38 -35.14 19.34
C ASP A 205 -6.26 -35.25 20.40
N THR A 206 -5.04 -35.59 20.00
CA THR A 206 -3.90 -35.73 20.92
C THR A 206 -3.44 -34.36 21.42
N GLU A 207 -3.35 -33.37 20.53
CA GLU A 207 -3.00 -32.00 20.89
C GLU A 207 -4.08 -31.35 21.76
N ALA A 208 -5.36 -31.53 21.41
CA ALA A 208 -6.48 -31.05 22.19
C ALA A 208 -6.50 -31.65 23.60
N LYS A 209 -6.29 -32.97 23.71
CA LYS A 209 -6.20 -33.67 24.99
C LYS A 209 -5.00 -33.19 25.81
N ASN A 210 -3.83 -33.06 25.20
CA ASN A 210 -2.64 -32.59 25.90
C ASN A 210 -2.82 -31.15 26.42
N TYR A 211 -3.39 -30.26 25.60
CA TYR A 211 -3.70 -28.89 26.03
C TYR A 211 -4.69 -28.87 27.20
N PHE A 212 -5.75 -29.68 27.13
CA PHE A 212 -6.70 -29.82 28.24
C PHE A 212 -6.00 -30.36 29.51
N ASP A 213 -5.26 -31.45 29.40
CA ASP A 213 -4.59 -32.08 30.54
C ASP A 213 -3.58 -31.10 31.20
N LEU A 214 -2.82 -30.34 30.41
CA LEU A 214 -1.93 -29.28 30.90
C LEU A 214 -2.69 -28.13 31.57
N SER A 215 -3.86 -27.73 31.04
CA SER A 215 -4.69 -26.68 31.65
C SER A 215 -5.22 -27.06 33.04
N GLN A 216 -5.30 -28.36 33.34
CA GLN A 216 -5.71 -28.89 34.64
C GLN A 216 -4.54 -29.08 35.62
N GLN A 217 -3.30 -29.00 35.14
CA GLN A 217 -2.12 -29.11 35.99
C GLN A 217 -1.84 -27.78 36.67
N ASN A 218 -2.08 -27.74 37.97
CA ASN A 218 -1.62 -26.67 38.83
C ASN A 218 -0.35 -27.13 39.58
N ALA A 219 0.63 -26.24 39.70
CA ALA A 219 1.85 -26.49 40.46
C ALA A 219 2.11 -25.32 41.41
N ASP A 220 2.31 -25.63 42.69
CA ASP A 220 2.79 -24.67 43.67
C ASP A 220 4.30 -24.54 43.53
N ILE A 221 4.76 -23.38 43.06
CA ILE A 221 6.18 -23.09 42.88
C ILE A 221 6.64 -22.14 43.99
N THR A 222 7.53 -22.64 44.85
CA THR A 222 8.31 -21.79 45.75
C THR A 222 9.63 -21.46 45.08
N TYR A 223 9.86 -20.19 44.77
CA TYR A 223 11.11 -19.71 44.20
C TYR A 223 11.66 -18.55 45.03
N VAL A 224 12.97 -18.37 44.98
CA VAL A 224 13.65 -17.19 45.53
C VAL A 224 14.19 -16.40 44.35
N ALA A 225 13.75 -15.16 44.21
CA ALA A 225 14.31 -14.23 43.24
C ALA A 225 15.22 -13.23 43.96
N GLN A 226 16.52 -13.31 43.69
CA GLN A 226 17.44 -12.22 44.04
C GLN A 226 17.37 -11.17 42.94
N ASN A 227 16.70 -10.06 43.22
CA ASN A 227 16.64 -8.96 42.27
C ASN A 227 18.00 -8.24 42.22
N TYR A 228 18.61 -8.12 41.04
CA TYR A 228 19.87 -7.38 40.87
C TYR A 228 19.77 -5.92 41.35
N PHE A 229 18.59 -5.30 41.29
CA PHE A 229 18.35 -3.94 41.82
C PHE A 229 18.50 -3.82 43.35
N SER A 230 18.55 -4.94 44.09
CA SER A 230 18.81 -4.93 45.55
C SER A 230 20.29 -4.82 45.90
N ILE A 231 21.18 -4.95 44.92
CA ILE A 231 22.63 -4.84 45.08
C ILE A 231 23.02 -3.38 44.77
N PRO A 232 23.56 -2.61 45.74
CA PRO A 232 23.98 -1.24 45.46
C PRO A 232 25.13 -1.22 44.44
N ASP A 233 25.07 -0.33 43.45
CA ASP A 233 26.10 -0.20 42.42
C ASP A 233 27.51 0.01 43.00
N SER A 234 27.62 0.62 44.19
CA SER A 234 28.88 0.81 44.90
C SER A 234 29.56 -0.48 45.35
N THR A 235 28.84 -1.61 45.37
CA THR A 235 29.35 -2.91 45.80
C THR A 235 29.93 -3.76 44.66
N VAL A 236 29.78 -3.31 43.41
CA VAL A 236 30.24 -4.04 42.22
C VAL A 236 31.11 -3.13 41.36
N LYS A 237 32.31 -3.60 40.98
CA LYS A 237 33.20 -2.89 40.06
C LYS A 237 33.35 -3.70 38.78
N VAL A 238 32.86 -3.17 37.67
CA VAL A 238 33.00 -3.77 36.34
C VAL A 238 34.24 -3.20 35.66
N THR A 239 35.14 -4.07 35.19
CA THR A 239 36.36 -3.69 34.48
C THR A 239 36.16 -3.70 32.97
N ASP A 240 36.96 -2.92 32.24
CA ASP A 240 36.94 -2.90 30.77
C ASP A 240 37.24 -4.29 30.16
N GLU A 241 38.07 -5.09 30.85
CA GLU A 241 38.39 -6.46 30.45
C GLU A 241 37.17 -7.39 30.54
N GLU A 242 36.38 -7.27 31.61
CA GLU A 242 35.12 -8.02 31.77
C GLU A 242 34.09 -7.62 30.70
N VAL A 243 33.94 -6.32 30.43
CA VAL A 243 33.06 -5.83 29.36
C VAL A 243 33.48 -6.39 28.00
N LYS A 244 34.79 -6.32 27.68
CA LYS A 244 35.33 -6.83 26.42
C LYS A 244 35.19 -8.35 26.31
N SER A 245 35.41 -9.09 27.39
CA SER A 245 35.22 -10.54 27.45
C SER A 245 33.76 -10.92 27.22
N PHE A 246 32.83 -10.23 27.89
CA PHE A 246 31.39 -10.43 27.72
C PHE A 246 30.96 -10.15 26.29
N TYR A 247 31.35 -9.02 25.71
CA TYR A 247 31.06 -8.68 24.31
C TYR A 247 31.59 -9.75 23.35
N ASN A 248 32.82 -10.21 23.55
CA ASN A 248 33.42 -11.22 22.68
C ASN A 248 32.69 -12.57 22.74
N LYS A 249 32.21 -12.97 23.92
CA LYS A 249 31.44 -14.22 24.11
C LYS A 249 30.02 -14.13 23.54
N HIS A 250 29.47 -12.92 23.45
CA HIS A 250 28.08 -12.67 23.06
C HIS A 250 27.96 -11.83 21.77
N LYS A 251 28.96 -11.86 20.88
CA LYS A 251 28.97 -11.00 19.67
C LYS A 251 27.70 -11.08 18.84
N LYS A 252 27.09 -12.28 18.75
CA LYS A 252 25.87 -12.52 17.97
C LYS A 252 24.66 -11.74 18.50
N THR A 253 24.57 -11.49 19.80
CA THR A 253 23.48 -10.70 20.41
C THR A 253 23.65 -9.20 20.21
N PHE A 254 24.83 -8.76 19.77
CA PHE A 254 25.11 -7.35 19.43
C PHE A 254 25.11 -7.09 17.92
N VAL A 255 24.71 -8.09 17.12
CA VAL A 255 24.49 -7.89 15.68
C VAL A 255 23.16 -7.17 15.51
N LEU A 256 23.21 -6.00 14.87
CA LEU A 256 22.00 -5.30 14.48
C LEU A 256 21.40 -5.98 13.25
N GLU A 257 20.09 -6.22 13.27
CA GLU A 257 19.36 -6.78 12.12
C GLU A 257 19.38 -5.83 10.91
N ALA A 258 19.33 -4.52 11.19
CA ALA A 258 19.46 -3.48 10.19
C ALA A 258 20.94 -3.03 10.05
N PRO A 259 21.42 -2.78 8.83
CA PRO A 259 22.76 -2.24 8.62
C PRO A 259 22.87 -0.84 9.24
N ILE A 260 24.00 -0.56 9.90
CA ILE A 260 24.34 0.81 10.29
C ILE A 260 24.61 1.59 9.00
N VAL A 261 23.77 2.58 8.71
CA VAL A 261 23.94 3.46 7.55
C VAL A 261 24.47 4.82 7.98
N LYS A 262 25.40 5.35 7.19
CA LYS A 262 25.86 6.74 7.34
C LYS A 262 24.97 7.64 6.49
N LEU A 263 24.07 8.39 7.13
CA LEU A 263 23.22 9.37 6.46
C LEU A 263 23.96 10.70 6.32
N SER A 264 24.00 11.27 5.12
CA SER A 264 24.41 12.66 4.89
C SER A 264 23.21 13.42 4.38
N TYR A 265 22.79 14.45 5.11
CA TYR A 265 21.66 15.29 4.76
C TYR A 265 22.06 16.76 4.92
N PHE A 266 21.38 17.64 4.21
CA PHE A 266 21.43 19.07 4.46
C PHE A 266 20.01 19.54 4.73
N THR A 267 19.83 20.34 5.77
CA THR A 267 18.56 20.99 6.07
C THR A 267 18.65 22.43 5.60
N LYS A 268 17.66 22.85 4.82
CA LYS A 268 17.44 24.27 4.51
C LYS A 268 16.21 24.71 5.30
N GLU A 269 16.39 25.66 6.18
CA GLU A 269 15.26 26.31 6.86
C GLU A 269 14.44 27.06 5.82
N ILE A 270 13.15 26.74 5.75
CA ILE A 270 12.19 27.47 4.91
C ILE A 270 11.72 28.65 5.74
N VAL A 271 12.33 29.81 5.52
CA VAL A 271 11.91 31.08 6.13
C VAL A 271 10.91 31.74 5.20
N PRO A 272 9.72 32.16 5.68
CA PRO A 272 8.77 32.91 4.86
C PRO A 272 9.45 34.15 4.27
N SER A 273 9.19 34.42 3.00
CA SER A 273 9.62 35.63 2.32
C SER A 273 8.78 36.83 2.75
N ASP A 274 9.26 38.04 2.47
CA ASP A 274 8.47 39.26 2.68
C ASP A 274 7.15 39.25 1.86
N GLU A 275 7.14 38.54 0.71
CA GLU A 275 5.95 38.35 -0.12
C GLU A 275 4.91 37.45 0.58
N ASP A 276 5.35 36.36 1.23
CA ASP A 276 4.47 35.48 2.01
C ASP A 276 3.80 36.23 3.17
N PHE A 277 4.55 37.09 3.87
CA PHE A 277 3.98 37.94 4.93
C PHE A 277 2.96 38.94 4.38
N ALA A 278 3.24 39.55 3.22
CA ALA A 278 2.33 40.51 2.60
C ALA A 278 1.02 39.85 2.11
N GLU A 279 1.09 38.62 1.60
CA GLU A 279 -0.08 37.86 1.18
C GLU A 279 -0.99 37.53 2.37
N VAL A 280 -0.44 37.01 3.47
CA VAL A 280 -1.20 36.71 4.70
C VAL A 280 -1.80 37.97 5.33
N GLU A 281 -1.06 39.09 5.35
CA GLU A 281 -1.59 40.37 5.85
C GLU A 281 -2.74 40.91 4.97
N ALA A 282 -2.67 40.71 3.65
CA ALA A 282 -3.75 41.07 2.75
C ALA A 282 -4.99 40.18 2.95
N GLU A 283 -4.79 38.90 3.24
CA GLU A 283 -5.87 37.96 3.52
C GLU A 283 -6.56 38.24 4.86
N SER A 284 -5.79 38.59 5.91
CA SER A 284 -6.35 38.92 7.23
C SER A 284 -7.24 40.18 7.22
N LYS A 285 -7.06 41.06 6.25
CA LYS A 285 -7.87 42.29 6.07
C LYS A 285 -9.19 42.05 5.30
N LYS A 286 -9.38 40.85 4.73
CA LYS A 286 -10.61 40.47 4.02
C LYS A 286 -11.63 39.76 4.93
N ALA A 287 -11.22 39.30 6.11
CA ALA A 287 -12.08 38.75 7.15
C ALA A 287 -12.68 39.86 8.03
#